data_AF-L1NUA5-F1
#
_entry.id   AF-L1NUA5-F1
#
_cell.length_a   1.000
_cell.length_b   1.000
_cell.length_c   1.000
_cell.angle_alpha   90.00
_cell.angle_beta   90.00
_cell.angle_gamma   90.00
#
_symmetry.space_group_name_H-M   'P 1'
#
loop_
_entity.id
_entity.type
_entity.pdbx_description
1 polymer ?
#
loop_
_entity_poly.entity_id
_entity_poly.type
_entity_poly.pdbx_seq_one_letter_code
_entity_poly.pdbx_strand_id
1 'polypeptide(L)'
;MHWGDMTKIDSGDMFSSIYSHNVGDNATFREDIQHLLAHLGDSGLLAMNYGCIADGGSGSNRALEALHSLGYNNALLMPYNVDQVVSEIRNNRPIYIQGYSYEISHTYTTGWWFWKKSQTRYSYKEGHAWVLDGYVLRKRKITEYYINCPSSEEVKIVNDEKIELIHNNFGWGDSNDGTKYGVSGLDGFYANGTGWYHISIFNTKGNKESSNTYKSGTPMNFQYNKCIITNIY
;
A
#
# COMPACT_ATOMS: atom_id res chain seq x y z
N MET A 1 -26.78 -4.35 -1.21
CA MET A 1 -25.69 -4.84 -0.34
C MET A 1 -26.27 -5.51 0.89
N HIS A 2 -26.12 -6.83 0.93
CA HIS A 2 -26.47 -7.69 2.05
C HIS A 2 -25.24 -7.85 2.96
N TRP A 3 -24.96 -6.84 3.78
CA TRP A 3 -23.76 -6.77 4.61
C TRP A 3 -23.53 -8.02 5.49
N GLY A 4 -24.61 -8.61 6.02
CA GLY A 4 -24.53 -9.83 6.84
C GLY A 4 -24.02 -11.05 6.07
N ASP A 5 -24.27 -11.11 4.76
CA ASP A 5 -23.76 -12.18 3.89
C ASP A 5 -22.29 -11.96 3.51
N MET A 6 -21.84 -10.70 3.49
CA MET A 6 -20.46 -10.32 3.17
C MET A 6 -19.49 -10.45 4.35
N THR A 7 -20.01 -10.44 5.57
CA THR A 7 -19.22 -10.39 6.82
C THR A 7 -19.39 -11.61 7.70
N LYS A 8 -19.96 -12.69 7.16
CA LYS A 8 -20.24 -13.91 7.90
C LYS A 8 -18.95 -14.63 8.26
N ILE A 9 -18.80 -14.95 9.55
CA ILE A 9 -17.66 -15.68 10.09
C ILE A 9 -18.04 -17.16 10.21
N ASP A 10 -17.26 -18.04 9.59
CA ASP A 10 -17.46 -19.48 9.69
C ASP A 10 -17.15 -19.97 11.11
N SER A 11 -17.79 -21.07 11.52
CA SER A 11 -17.54 -21.66 12.83
C SER A 11 -16.08 -22.10 12.94
N GLY A 12 -15.33 -21.46 13.85
CA GLY A 12 -13.90 -21.72 14.07
C GLY A 12 -12.98 -20.66 13.47
N ASP A 13 -13.50 -19.75 12.65
CA ASP A 13 -12.74 -18.62 12.12
C ASP A 13 -12.81 -17.42 13.08
N MET A 14 -11.73 -16.64 13.11
CA MET A 14 -11.65 -15.40 13.91
C MET A 14 -12.13 -14.17 13.13
N PHE A 15 -12.10 -14.24 11.79
CA PHE A 15 -12.47 -13.15 10.88
C PHE A 15 -13.20 -13.70 9.65
N SER A 16 -14.03 -12.87 9.02
CA SER A 16 -14.66 -13.17 7.73
C SER A 16 -13.62 -13.10 6.61
N SER A 17 -13.73 -13.99 5.62
CA SER A 17 -12.88 -14.00 4.42
C SER A 17 -13.73 -14.27 3.17
N ILE A 18 -13.32 -13.75 2.01
CA ILE A 18 -13.92 -14.14 0.72
C ILE A 18 -13.79 -15.65 0.46
N TYR A 19 -12.81 -16.29 1.11
CA TYR A 19 -12.59 -17.73 1.05
C TYR A 19 -13.29 -18.52 2.18
N SER A 20 -14.05 -17.86 3.05
CA SER A 20 -14.94 -18.53 4.00
C SER A 20 -16.07 -19.19 3.21
N HIS A 21 -16.42 -20.44 3.54
CA HIS A 21 -17.42 -21.23 2.81
C HIS A 21 -18.78 -20.52 2.78
N ASN A 22 -19.20 -19.91 3.90
CA ASN A 22 -20.48 -19.18 3.93
C ASN A 22 -20.48 -17.85 3.15
N VAL A 23 -19.31 -17.38 2.69
CA VAL A 23 -19.15 -16.12 1.93
C VAL A 23 -18.88 -16.42 0.46
N GLY A 24 -17.85 -17.22 0.15
CA GLY A 24 -17.40 -17.49 -1.22
C GLY A 24 -18.43 -18.24 -2.08
N ASP A 25 -19.19 -19.16 -1.47
CA ASP A 25 -20.24 -19.93 -2.17
C ASP A 25 -21.60 -19.21 -2.16
N ASN A 26 -21.70 -18.06 -1.52
CA ASN A 26 -22.94 -17.28 -1.46
C ASN A 26 -23.12 -16.45 -2.74
N ALA A 27 -24.12 -16.82 -3.54
CA ALA A 27 -24.43 -16.13 -4.80
C ALA A 27 -24.79 -14.65 -4.58
N THR A 28 -25.54 -14.32 -3.53
CA THR A 28 -25.92 -12.95 -3.17
C THR A 28 -24.69 -12.09 -2.88
N PHE A 29 -23.71 -12.62 -2.14
CA PHE A 29 -22.44 -11.95 -1.89
C PHE A 29 -21.70 -11.63 -3.18
N ARG A 30 -21.60 -12.63 -4.08
CA ARG A 30 -20.89 -12.48 -5.36
C ARG A 30 -21.54 -11.40 -6.22
N GLU A 31 -22.87 -11.41 -6.31
CA GLU A 31 -23.63 -10.39 -7.04
C GLU A 31 -23.47 -8.99 -6.43
N ASP A 32 -23.56 -8.87 -5.10
CA ASP A 32 -23.39 -7.59 -4.41
C ASP A 32 -21.99 -6.99 -4.63
N ILE A 33 -20.91 -7.79 -4.52
CA ILE A 33 -19.55 -7.31 -4.76
C ILE A 33 -19.33 -6.97 -6.23
N GLN A 34 -19.81 -7.80 -7.16
CA GLN A 34 -19.70 -7.50 -8.59
C GLN A 34 -20.43 -6.20 -8.94
N HIS A 35 -21.65 -6.04 -8.42
CA HIS A 35 -22.43 -4.81 -8.61
C HIS A 35 -21.72 -3.61 -7.99
N LEU A 36 -21.21 -3.72 -6.77
CA LEU A 36 -20.46 -2.64 -6.11
C LEU A 36 -19.24 -2.23 -6.93
N LEU A 37 -18.41 -3.17 -7.35
CA LEU A 37 -17.19 -2.88 -8.12
C LEU A 37 -17.49 -2.30 -9.50
N ALA A 38 -18.54 -2.79 -10.17
CA ALA A 38 -18.99 -2.23 -11.45
C ALA A 38 -19.52 -0.80 -11.26
N HIS A 39 -20.38 -0.59 -10.25
CA HIS A 39 -20.96 0.72 -9.96
C HIS A 39 -19.87 1.74 -9.60
N LEU A 40 -18.91 1.38 -8.75
CA LEU A 40 -17.76 2.24 -8.44
C LEU A 40 -16.99 2.66 -9.70
N GLY A 41 -16.95 1.81 -10.72
CA GLY A 41 -16.29 2.11 -11.99
C GLY A 41 -17.09 3.00 -12.94
N ASP A 42 -18.36 3.28 -12.66
CA ASP A 42 -19.21 4.13 -13.50
C ASP A 42 -18.59 5.52 -13.73
N SER A 43 -18.97 6.15 -14.85
CA SER A 43 -18.47 7.47 -15.25
C SER A 43 -18.76 8.59 -14.24
N GLY A 44 -19.80 8.43 -13.41
CA GLY A 44 -20.14 9.34 -12.33
C GLY A 44 -19.31 9.15 -11.05
N LEU A 45 -18.52 8.07 -10.95
CA LEU A 45 -17.65 7.77 -9.82
C LEU A 45 -16.20 7.71 -10.28
N LEU A 46 -15.58 6.52 -10.34
CA LEU A 46 -14.16 6.42 -10.70
C LEU A 46 -13.91 6.68 -12.19
N ALA A 47 -14.94 6.63 -13.04
CA ALA A 47 -14.80 6.68 -14.50
C ALA A 47 -13.69 5.74 -14.99
N MET A 48 -13.82 4.47 -14.58
CA MET A 48 -12.79 3.47 -14.78
C MET A 48 -12.57 3.22 -16.27
N ASN A 49 -11.31 3.21 -16.70
CA ASN A 49 -10.96 2.79 -18.05
C ASN A 49 -10.90 1.27 -18.11
N TYR A 50 -12.00 0.61 -18.42
CA TYR A 50 -12.04 -0.85 -18.51
C TYR A 50 -11.29 -1.36 -19.76
N GLY A 51 -10.43 -2.34 -19.56
CA GLY A 51 -9.73 -3.07 -20.62
C GLY A 51 -9.68 -4.57 -20.32
N CYS A 52 -9.31 -5.37 -21.31
CA CYS A 52 -9.13 -6.81 -21.14
C CYS A 52 -7.88 -7.16 -20.29
N ILE A 53 -6.96 -6.20 -20.13
CA ILE A 53 -5.80 -6.28 -19.26
C ILE A 53 -6.09 -5.30 -18.09
N ALA A 54 -5.70 -5.67 -16.87
CA ALA A 54 -5.82 -4.82 -15.69
C ALA A 54 -4.76 -3.68 -15.69
N ASP A 55 -4.63 -2.96 -16.82
CA ASP A 55 -3.72 -1.83 -17.03
C ASP A 55 -4.47 -0.49 -17.11
N GLY A 56 -5.79 -0.53 -17.27
CA GLY A 56 -6.68 0.60 -17.12
C GLY A 56 -6.99 0.90 -15.64
N GLY A 57 -7.02 2.17 -15.28
CA GLY A 57 -7.16 2.61 -13.89
C GLY A 57 -7.71 4.03 -13.80
N SER A 58 -8.04 4.43 -12.58
CA SER A 58 -8.44 5.80 -12.26
C SER A 58 -7.42 6.48 -11.35
N GLY A 59 -7.31 7.81 -11.44
CA GLY A 59 -6.36 8.58 -10.63
C GLY A 59 -6.92 8.92 -9.24
N SER A 60 -6.05 9.24 -8.28
CA SER A 60 -6.48 9.56 -6.91
C SER A 60 -7.46 10.74 -6.80
N ASN A 61 -7.45 11.69 -7.74
CA ASN A 61 -8.45 12.76 -7.78
C ASN A 61 -9.87 12.20 -8.02
N ARG A 62 -10.01 11.24 -8.95
CA ARG A 62 -11.29 10.57 -9.20
C ARG A 62 -11.71 9.69 -8.02
N ALA A 63 -10.74 9.03 -7.37
CA ALA A 63 -11.02 8.30 -6.14
C ALA A 63 -11.57 9.23 -5.03
N LEU A 64 -10.99 10.42 -4.88
CA LEU A 64 -11.50 11.44 -3.96
C LEU A 64 -12.92 11.91 -4.34
N GLU A 65 -13.15 12.24 -5.61
CA GLU A 65 -14.47 12.65 -6.12
C GLU A 65 -15.54 11.56 -5.91
N ALA A 66 -15.17 10.29 -6.13
CA ALA A 66 -16.04 9.15 -5.87
C ALA A 66 -16.36 9.03 -4.37
N LEU A 67 -15.37 9.17 -3.49
CA LEU A 67 -15.58 9.15 -2.04
C LEU A 67 -16.51 10.28 -1.58
N HIS A 68 -16.35 11.50 -2.10
CA HIS A 68 -17.26 12.62 -1.83
C HIS A 68 -18.68 12.33 -2.31
N SER A 69 -18.82 11.78 -3.52
CA SER A 69 -20.13 11.36 -4.07
C SER A 69 -20.81 10.28 -3.22
N LEU A 70 -20.03 9.43 -2.54
CA LEU A 70 -20.51 8.41 -1.61
C LEU A 70 -20.77 8.94 -0.18
N GLY A 71 -20.55 10.24 0.07
CA GLY A 71 -20.85 10.91 1.33
C GLY A 71 -19.65 11.15 2.25
N TYR A 72 -18.44 10.70 1.89
CA TYR A 72 -17.21 10.93 2.65
C TYR A 72 -16.64 12.33 2.41
N ASN A 73 -17.44 13.38 2.61
CA ASN A 73 -17.13 14.75 2.21
C ASN A 73 -15.88 15.35 2.89
N ASN A 74 -15.46 14.79 4.02
CA ASN A 74 -14.25 15.21 4.74
C ASN A 74 -12.97 14.56 4.22
N ALA A 75 -13.09 13.61 3.28
CA ALA A 75 -11.94 12.93 2.70
C ALA A 75 -11.00 13.96 2.04
N LEU A 76 -9.69 13.77 2.22
CA LEU A 76 -8.67 14.72 1.77
C LEU A 76 -7.52 14.00 1.07
N LEU A 77 -7.26 14.38 -0.18
CA LEU A 77 -6.07 13.95 -0.91
C LEU A 77 -4.86 14.80 -0.51
N MET A 78 -3.77 14.15 -0.13
CA MET A 78 -2.52 14.82 0.24
C MET A 78 -1.28 13.97 -0.10
N PRO A 79 -0.09 14.58 -0.14
CA PRO A 79 1.16 13.82 -0.24
C PRO A 79 1.32 12.84 0.93
N TYR A 80 1.99 11.71 0.68
CA TYR A 80 2.25 10.72 1.70
C TYR A 80 2.94 11.33 2.93
N ASN A 81 2.33 11.15 4.11
CA ASN A 81 2.82 11.67 5.38
C ASN A 81 2.66 10.61 6.47
N VAL A 82 3.77 10.27 7.13
CA VAL A 82 3.82 9.20 8.14
C VAL A 82 2.93 9.52 9.34
N ASP A 83 2.97 10.75 9.86
CA ASP A 83 2.20 11.13 11.05
C ASP A 83 0.70 11.06 10.78
N GLN A 84 0.26 11.50 9.60
CA GLN A 84 -1.13 11.37 9.16
C GLN A 84 -1.54 9.90 9.04
N VAL A 85 -0.68 9.07 8.46
CA VAL A 85 -0.94 7.62 8.35
C VAL A 85 -1.13 6.99 9.73
N VAL A 86 -0.21 7.25 10.66
CA VAL A 86 -0.30 6.71 12.02
C VAL A 86 -1.55 7.24 12.74
N SER A 87 -1.88 8.52 12.56
CA SER A 87 -3.06 9.15 13.17
C SER A 87 -4.36 8.51 12.67
N GLU A 88 -4.54 8.37 11.36
CA GLU A 88 -5.76 7.78 10.77
C GLU A 88 -5.97 6.34 11.25
N ILE A 89 -4.94 5.51 11.18
CA ILE A 89 -5.03 4.10 11.58
C ILE A 89 -5.33 3.96 13.07
N ARG A 90 -4.73 4.79 13.93
CA ARG A 90 -5.06 4.81 15.38
C ARG A 90 -6.50 5.22 15.67
N ASN A 91 -7.15 5.93 14.75
CA ASN A 91 -8.56 6.29 14.81
C ASN A 91 -9.47 5.28 14.08
N ASN A 92 -8.96 4.08 13.76
CA ASN A 92 -9.66 3.04 13.00
C ASN A 92 -10.14 3.50 11.62
N ARG A 93 -9.38 4.39 10.97
CA ARG A 93 -9.70 4.89 9.63
C ARG A 93 -8.72 4.31 8.61
N PRO A 94 -9.18 3.47 7.66
CA PRO A 94 -8.33 2.98 6.60
C PRO A 94 -7.97 4.13 5.64
N ILE A 95 -6.85 3.97 4.96
CA ILE A 95 -6.28 5.01 4.09
C ILE A 95 -6.17 4.45 2.69
N TYR A 96 -6.72 5.16 1.71
CA TYR A 96 -6.39 4.90 0.31
C TYR A 96 -5.01 5.50 0.01
N ILE A 97 -4.16 4.76 -0.67
CA ILE A 97 -2.83 5.21 -1.08
C ILE A 97 -2.58 4.87 -2.55
N GLN A 98 -1.87 5.76 -3.23
CA GLN A 98 -1.35 5.56 -4.58
C GLN A 98 0.17 5.72 -4.57
N GLY A 99 0.85 4.98 -5.45
CA GLY A 99 2.26 5.22 -5.79
C GLY A 99 2.61 4.67 -7.17
N TYR A 100 3.81 4.99 -7.64
CA TYR A 100 4.32 4.60 -8.97
C TYR A 100 5.68 3.92 -8.86
N SER A 101 5.91 2.92 -9.72
CA SER A 101 7.18 2.18 -9.76
C SER A 101 8.31 2.96 -10.43
N TYR A 102 7.98 3.79 -11.43
CA TYR A 102 8.95 4.54 -12.22
C TYR A 102 8.66 6.02 -12.25
N GLU A 103 9.74 6.81 -12.19
CA GLU A 103 9.77 8.24 -12.52
C GLU A 103 10.66 8.43 -13.75
N ILE A 104 10.15 9.14 -14.75
CA ILE A 104 10.82 9.43 -16.01
C ILE A 104 11.01 10.94 -16.11
N SER A 105 12.27 11.37 -16.18
CA SER A 105 12.63 12.78 -16.36
C SER A 105 12.64 13.17 -17.83
N HIS A 106 12.04 14.33 -18.11
CA HIS A 106 11.97 14.95 -19.42
C HIS A 106 12.64 16.32 -19.33
N THR A 107 13.88 16.40 -19.79
CA THR A 107 14.63 17.65 -19.83
C THR A 107 14.48 18.30 -21.19
N TYR A 108 13.98 19.53 -21.22
CA TYR A 108 13.92 20.34 -22.44
C TYR A 108 14.50 21.72 -22.18
N THR A 109 15.14 22.27 -23.21
CA THR A 109 15.75 23.59 -23.13
C THR A 109 14.81 24.59 -23.77
N THR A 110 14.52 25.67 -23.06
CA THR A 110 13.68 26.78 -23.54
C THR A 110 14.53 28.04 -23.66
N GLY A 111 14.18 28.93 -24.60
CA GLY A 111 14.88 30.21 -24.80
C GLY A 111 15.78 30.26 -26.04
N TRP A 112 16.17 31.48 -26.41
CA TRP A 112 17.05 31.75 -27.56
C TRP A 112 18.51 31.46 -27.19
N TRP A 113 19.40 31.28 -28.17
CA TRP A 113 20.78 30.76 -28.00
C TRP A 113 21.62 31.39 -26.89
N PHE A 114 21.38 32.66 -26.55
CA PHE A 114 22.05 33.39 -25.46
C PHE A 114 21.31 33.33 -24.09
N TRP A 115 20.05 32.87 -24.02
CA TRP A 115 19.23 32.76 -22.79
C TRP A 115 18.61 31.36 -22.61
N LYS A 116 19.36 30.30 -22.89
CA LYS A 116 18.87 28.92 -22.70
C LYS A 116 18.62 28.62 -21.22
N LYS A 117 17.39 28.23 -20.88
CA LYS A 117 17.01 27.69 -19.56
C LYS A 117 16.59 26.23 -19.71
N SER A 118 17.27 25.36 -18.97
CA SER A 118 16.88 23.95 -18.85
C SER A 118 15.70 23.81 -17.90
N GLN A 119 14.67 23.11 -18.34
CA GLN A 119 13.53 22.72 -17.50
C GLN A 119 13.44 21.19 -17.49
N THR A 120 13.22 20.64 -16.31
CA THR A 120 13.00 19.20 -16.12
C THR A 120 11.57 18.98 -15.64
N ARG A 121 10.81 18.18 -16.36
CA ARG A 121 9.50 17.67 -15.93
C ARG A 121 9.59 16.18 -15.65
N TYR A 122 8.68 15.68 -14.83
CA TYR A 122 8.61 14.26 -14.49
C TYR A 122 7.29 13.67 -14.95
N SER A 123 7.33 12.43 -15.41
CA SER A 123 6.16 11.59 -15.69
C SER A 123 6.32 10.26 -14.98
N TYR A 124 5.21 9.60 -14.66
CA TYR A 124 5.22 8.38 -13.85
C TYR A 124 4.61 7.20 -14.61
N LYS A 125 5.15 6.00 -14.39
CA LYS A 125 4.65 4.76 -15.00
C LYS A 125 4.48 3.66 -13.96
N GLU A 126 3.60 2.71 -14.29
CA GLU A 126 3.22 1.58 -13.44
C GLU A 126 2.74 2.06 -12.05
N GLY A 127 1.63 2.79 -12.10
CA GLY A 127 0.92 3.24 -10.91
C GLY A 127 0.07 2.12 -10.32
N HIS A 128 -0.05 2.11 -9.00
CA HIS A 128 -0.93 1.22 -8.27
C HIS A 128 -1.63 1.97 -7.14
N ALA A 129 -2.82 1.51 -6.78
CA ALA A 129 -3.60 2.02 -5.68
C ALA A 129 -3.99 0.88 -4.74
N TRP A 130 -3.90 1.12 -3.43
CA TRP A 130 -4.16 0.12 -2.41
C TRP A 130 -4.61 0.74 -1.09
N VAL A 131 -4.85 -0.09 -0.08
CA VAL A 131 -5.33 0.34 1.24
C VAL A 131 -4.28 0.10 2.32
N LEU A 132 -4.14 1.05 3.24
CA LEU A 132 -3.46 0.88 4.53
C LEU A 132 -4.51 0.77 5.63
N ASP A 133 -4.42 -0.26 6.46
CA ASP A 133 -5.48 -0.63 7.42
C ASP A 133 -4.94 -1.17 8.75
N GLY A 134 -3.63 -1.07 9.02
CA GLY A 134 -3.05 -1.46 10.31
C GLY A 134 -1.67 -0.86 10.57
N TYR A 135 -1.32 -0.64 11.84
CA TYR A 135 -0.02 -0.09 12.27
C TYR A 135 0.54 -0.89 13.45
N VAL A 136 1.83 -1.23 13.38
CA VAL A 136 2.56 -1.93 14.44
C VAL A 136 3.89 -1.25 14.69
N LEU A 137 4.15 -0.92 15.96
CA LEU A 137 5.45 -0.45 16.43
C LEU A 137 6.14 -1.58 17.20
N ARG A 138 7.19 -2.17 16.63
CA ARG A 138 8.02 -3.16 17.34
C ARG A 138 9.20 -2.44 17.97
N LYS A 139 9.44 -2.75 19.25
CA LYS A 139 10.57 -2.24 20.02
C LYS A 139 11.36 -3.41 20.59
N ARG A 140 12.68 -3.35 20.55
CA ARG A 140 13.54 -4.28 21.28
C ARG A 140 14.71 -3.54 21.92
N LYS A 141 15.11 -4.00 23.10
CA LYS A 141 16.36 -3.58 23.72
C LYS A 141 17.49 -4.42 23.16
N ILE A 142 18.55 -3.77 22.70
CA ILE A 142 19.81 -4.40 22.32
C ILE A 142 20.84 -4.09 23.38
N THR A 143 21.61 -5.10 23.76
CA THR A 143 22.78 -4.95 24.60
C THR A 143 23.99 -5.39 23.80
N GLU A 144 24.91 -4.47 23.58
CA GLU A 144 26.18 -4.72 22.90
C GLU A 144 27.30 -4.77 23.94
N TYR A 145 28.19 -5.74 23.79
CA TYR A 145 29.35 -5.94 24.64
C TYR A 145 30.60 -5.70 23.81
N TYR A 146 31.38 -4.70 24.17
CA TYR A 146 32.67 -4.41 23.56
C TYR A 146 33.78 -4.83 24.51
N ILE A 147 34.73 -5.61 24.02
CA ILE A 147 35.92 -5.99 24.77
C ILE A 147 37.09 -5.19 24.18
N ASN A 148 37.62 -4.24 24.95
CA ASN A 148 38.80 -3.49 24.54
C ASN A 148 40.05 -4.34 24.75
N CYS A 149 40.70 -4.76 23.65
CA CYS A 149 42.01 -5.42 23.71
C CYS A 149 43.14 -4.37 23.69
N PRO A 150 44.14 -4.44 24.59
CA PRO A 150 44.45 -5.54 25.51
C PRO A 150 43.89 -5.39 26.95
N SER A 151 43.16 -4.30 27.27
CA SER A 151 42.74 -4.00 28.65
C SER A 151 41.71 -4.97 29.24
N SER A 152 41.07 -5.81 28.42
CA SER A 152 40.00 -6.74 28.83
C SER A 152 38.81 -6.07 29.52
N GLU A 153 38.67 -4.76 29.36
CA GLU A 153 37.57 -3.98 29.92
C GLU A 153 36.32 -4.19 29.06
N GLU A 154 35.24 -4.64 29.71
CA GLU A 154 33.94 -4.87 29.08
C GLU A 154 33.11 -3.59 29.13
N VAL A 155 32.84 -3.02 27.96
CA VAL A 155 31.92 -1.89 27.82
C VAL A 155 30.56 -2.42 27.39
N LYS A 156 29.55 -2.20 28.23
CA LYS A 156 28.15 -2.55 27.97
C LYS A 156 27.39 -1.35 27.44
N ILE A 157 26.87 -1.44 26.22
CA ILE A 157 26.00 -0.42 25.62
C ILE A 157 24.58 -0.99 25.52
N VAL A 158 23.59 -0.24 26.01
CA VAL A 158 22.17 -0.62 25.92
C VAL A 158 21.46 0.38 25.01
N ASN A 159 20.95 -0.10 23.88
CA ASN A 159 20.26 0.69 22.87
C ASN A 159 18.80 0.21 22.71
N ASP A 160 17.89 1.11 22.35
CA ASP A 160 16.54 0.76 21.93
C ASP A 160 16.47 0.77 20.41
N GLU A 161 16.14 -0.38 19.81
CA GLU A 161 15.77 -0.44 18.41
C GLU A 161 14.25 -0.39 18.25
N LYS A 162 13.79 0.38 17.26
CA LYS A 162 12.39 0.49 16.88
C LYS A 162 12.22 0.27 15.38
N ILE A 163 11.14 -0.39 15.00
CA ILE A 163 10.67 -0.48 13.61
C ILE A 163 9.17 -0.22 13.55
N GLU A 164 8.78 0.66 12.64
CA GLU A 164 7.40 1.03 12.37
C GLU A 164 6.92 0.30 11.12
N LEU A 165 5.87 -0.50 11.29
CA LEU A 165 5.27 -1.32 10.26
C LEU A 165 3.85 -0.85 9.99
N ILE A 166 3.50 -0.81 8.71
CA ILE A 166 2.14 -0.53 8.24
C ILE A 166 1.63 -1.74 7.46
N HIS A 167 0.38 -2.12 7.70
CA HIS A 167 -0.28 -3.16 6.93
C HIS A 167 -0.75 -2.58 5.60
N ASN A 168 -0.53 -3.34 4.52
CA ASN A 168 -0.89 -2.97 3.17
C ASN A 168 -1.79 -4.07 2.61
N ASN A 169 -2.97 -3.70 2.11
CA ASN A 169 -3.84 -4.56 1.32
C ASN A 169 -3.79 -4.10 -0.13
N PHE A 170 -3.03 -4.81 -0.97
CA PHE A 170 -2.76 -4.45 -2.37
C PHE A 170 -3.91 -4.76 -3.33
N GLY A 171 -4.98 -5.42 -2.88
CA GLY A 171 -6.17 -5.68 -3.70
C GLY A 171 -5.97 -6.71 -4.81
N TRP A 172 -4.90 -7.52 -4.78
CA TRP A 172 -4.60 -8.54 -5.79
C TRP A 172 -5.16 -9.94 -5.48
N GLY A 173 -5.84 -10.09 -4.33
CA GLY A 173 -6.23 -11.40 -3.80
C GLY A 173 -5.04 -12.21 -3.31
N ASP A 174 -5.32 -13.33 -2.64
CA ASP A 174 -4.30 -14.31 -2.28
C ASP A 174 -4.14 -15.29 -3.46
N SER A 175 -2.90 -15.55 -3.86
CA SER A 175 -2.59 -16.41 -5.02
C SER A 175 -3.19 -17.82 -4.83
N ASN A 176 -3.96 -18.27 -5.82
CA ASN A 176 -4.70 -19.54 -5.88
C ASN A 176 -3.84 -20.83 -5.88
N ASP A 177 -2.56 -20.81 -5.48
CA ASP A 177 -1.69 -21.99 -5.46
C ASP A 177 -1.67 -22.71 -4.10
N GLY A 178 -2.80 -22.72 -3.39
CA GLY A 178 -3.01 -23.58 -2.22
C GLY A 178 -2.19 -23.22 -0.97
N THR A 179 -1.37 -22.18 -0.99
CA THR A 179 -0.68 -21.68 0.21
C THR A 179 -1.58 -20.65 0.92
N LYS A 180 -2.64 -21.16 1.58
CA LYS A 180 -3.65 -20.35 2.29
C LYS A 180 -3.09 -19.44 3.40
N TYR A 181 -1.82 -19.54 3.74
CA TYR A 181 -1.04 -18.56 4.52
C TYR A 181 0.44 -18.58 4.10
N GLY A 182 0.67 -18.66 2.80
CA GLY A 182 1.99 -18.79 2.21
C GLY A 182 2.85 -17.57 2.44
N VAL A 183 3.71 -17.68 3.44
CA VAL A 183 5.08 -17.17 3.38
C VAL A 183 5.80 -17.85 2.19
N SER A 184 5.28 -17.72 0.98
CA SER A 184 5.80 -18.30 -0.27
C SER A 184 6.29 -17.16 -1.14
N GLY A 185 7.40 -16.62 -0.64
CA GLY A 185 8.21 -15.55 -1.18
C GLY A 185 9.29 -15.16 -0.18
N LEU A 186 9.86 -16.13 0.57
CA LEU A 186 11.05 -15.89 1.39
C LEU A 186 12.27 -15.52 0.52
N ASP A 187 12.19 -15.79 -0.77
CA ASP A 187 13.14 -15.40 -1.80
C ASP A 187 12.77 -14.06 -2.50
N GLY A 188 11.61 -13.47 -2.18
CA GLY A 188 11.15 -12.18 -2.73
C GLY A 188 10.69 -12.22 -4.19
N PHE A 189 10.55 -13.40 -4.82
CA PHE A 189 10.30 -13.46 -6.28
C PHE A 189 8.88 -13.03 -6.71
N TYR A 190 7.89 -13.17 -5.83
CA TYR A 190 6.48 -12.88 -6.13
C TYR A 190 5.94 -11.69 -5.33
N ALA A 191 5.02 -10.95 -5.96
CA ALA A 191 4.33 -9.85 -5.31
C ALA A 191 3.34 -10.40 -4.28
N ASN A 192 3.37 -9.88 -3.05
CA ASN A 192 2.40 -10.27 -2.01
C ASN A 192 1.13 -9.42 -2.15
N GLY A 193 -0.04 -10.05 -2.06
CA GLY A 193 -1.34 -9.35 -2.07
C GLY A 193 -1.61 -8.56 -0.80
N THR A 194 -0.96 -8.91 0.32
CA THR A 194 -1.14 -8.24 1.61
C THR A 194 0.08 -8.40 2.53
N GLY A 195 0.24 -7.53 3.53
CA GLY A 195 1.18 -7.76 4.64
C GLY A 195 1.73 -6.51 5.33
N TRP A 196 2.62 -6.75 6.30
CA TRP A 196 3.31 -5.72 7.07
C TRP A 196 4.61 -5.28 6.40
N TYR A 197 4.73 -3.98 6.13
CA TYR A 197 5.89 -3.35 5.50
C TYR A 197 6.42 -2.23 6.36
N HIS A 198 7.72 -1.93 6.24
CA HIS A 198 8.27 -0.71 6.82
C HIS A 198 7.47 0.50 6.33
N ILE A 199 7.08 1.41 7.23
CA ILE A 199 6.10 2.47 6.94
C ILE A 199 6.46 3.31 5.70
N SER A 200 7.75 3.53 5.43
CA SER A 200 8.22 4.32 4.28
C SER A 200 8.51 3.52 2.98
N ILE A 201 8.34 2.20 2.98
CA ILE A 201 8.77 1.30 1.88
C ILE A 201 7.57 0.53 1.34
N PHE A 202 7.32 0.65 0.03
CA PHE A 202 6.19 0.02 -0.67
C PHE A 202 6.68 -0.86 -1.84
N ASN A 203 7.57 -1.78 -1.53
CA ASN A 203 8.11 -2.74 -2.49
C ASN A 203 7.47 -4.12 -2.26
N THR A 204 6.66 -4.59 -3.22
CA THR A 204 5.91 -5.83 -3.04
C THR A 204 6.70 -7.10 -3.38
N LYS A 205 7.85 -6.96 -4.06
CA LYS A 205 8.77 -8.04 -4.51
C LYS A 205 10.09 -8.07 -3.73
N GLY A 206 10.13 -7.57 -2.50
CA GLY A 206 11.37 -7.44 -1.72
C GLY A 206 11.26 -8.00 -0.30
N ASN A 207 12.42 -8.30 0.30
CA ASN A 207 12.51 -8.62 1.73
C ASN A 207 11.86 -7.49 2.55
N LYS A 208 11.00 -7.85 3.51
CA LYS A 208 10.14 -6.95 4.30
C LYS A 208 10.88 -6.20 5.42
N GLU A 209 12.21 -6.27 5.43
CA GLU A 209 13.08 -5.58 6.40
C GLU A 209 13.70 -4.32 5.79
N SER A 210 14.13 -3.38 6.63
CA SER A 210 14.83 -2.15 6.20
C SER A 210 16.20 -2.50 5.61
N SER A 211 16.26 -2.82 4.33
CA SER A 211 17.52 -2.88 3.60
C SER A 211 17.81 -1.52 2.97
N ASN A 212 18.96 -0.94 3.26
CA ASN A 212 19.45 0.31 2.63
C ASN A 212 19.80 0.13 1.13
N THR A 213 19.29 -0.94 0.49
CA THR A 213 19.76 -1.46 -0.79
C THR A 213 18.70 -1.43 -1.90
N TYR A 214 17.52 -0.84 -1.65
CA TYR A 214 16.47 -0.80 -2.66
C TYR A 214 16.84 0.15 -3.79
N LYS A 215 17.21 -0.43 -4.92
CA LYS A 215 17.50 0.28 -6.16
C LYS A 215 16.21 0.95 -6.65
N SER A 216 16.31 2.24 -6.95
CA SER A 216 15.30 3.02 -7.67
C SER A 216 14.96 2.36 -9.02
N GLY A 217 13.69 2.45 -9.45
CA GLY A 217 13.27 2.05 -10.80
C GLY A 217 13.14 0.54 -11.03
N THR A 218 12.54 -0.18 -10.09
CA THR A 218 12.18 -1.60 -10.26
C THR A 218 10.66 -1.78 -10.29
N PRO A 219 10.12 -2.71 -11.10
CA PRO A 219 8.68 -2.98 -11.12
C PRO A 219 8.17 -3.34 -9.72
N MET A 220 6.96 -2.87 -9.37
CA MET A 220 6.30 -3.11 -8.08
C MET A 220 6.99 -2.50 -6.85
N ASN A 221 7.88 -1.52 -7.05
CA ASN A 221 8.44 -0.69 -5.99
C ASN A 221 7.83 0.72 -6.06
N PHE A 222 6.67 0.91 -5.43
CA PHE A 222 5.83 2.11 -5.54
C PHE A 222 6.38 3.30 -4.73
N GLN A 223 7.62 3.69 -5.01
CA GLN A 223 8.35 4.71 -4.25
C GLN A 223 8.04 6.15 -4.70
N TYR A 224 7.54 6.34 -5.92
CA TYR A 224 7.37 7.65 -6.55
C TYR A 224 5.93 8.17 -6.48
N ASN A 225 5.81 9.51 -6.45
CA ASN A 225 4.55 10.26 -6.45
C ASN A 225 3.47 9.65 -5.52
N LYS A 226 3.87 9.45 -4.25
CA LYS A 226 3.02 8.82 -3.24
C LYS A 226 2.02 9.82 -2.68
N CYS A 227 0.75 9.52 -2.83
CA CYS A 227 -0.35 10.30 -2.32
C CYS A 227 -1.30 9.42 -1.50
N ILE A 228 -1.95 10.00 -0.51
CA ILE A 228 -2.90 9.33 0.37
C ILE A 228 -4.22 10.10 0.40
N ILE A 229 -5.32 9.39 0.59
CA ILE A 229 -6.61 9.97 0.94
C ILE A 229 -6.91 9.60 2.39
N THR A 230 -7.02 10.60 3.24
CA THR A 230 -7.33 10.48 4.67
C THR A 230 -8.77 10.92 4.96
N ASN A 231 -9.21 10.80 6.22
CA ASN A 231 -10.55 11.21 6.68
C ASN A 231 -11.69 10.46 5.97
N ILE A 232 -11.52 9.17 5.72
CA ILE A 232 -12.56 8.29 5.17
C ILE A 232 -13.35 7.69 6.34
N TYR A 233 -14.41 8.39 6.78
CA TYR A 233 -15.31 7.97 7.87
C TYR A 233 -16.66 8.68 7.81
#